data_AF-T1HWL7-F1
#
_entry.id   AF-T1HWL7-F1
#
_cell.length_a   1.000
_cell.length_b   1.000
_cell.length_c   1.000
_cell.angle_alpha   90.00
_cell.angle_beta   90.00
_cell.angle_gamma   90.00
#
_symmetry.space_group_name_H-M   'P 1'
#
loop_
_entity.id
_entity.type
_entity.pdbx_description
1 polymer ?
#
loop_
_entity_poly.entity_id
_entity_poly.type
_entity_poly.pdbx_seq_one_letter_code
_entity_poly.pdbx_strand_id
1 'polypeptide(L)'
;MEVSWMRRKDLHIISTGNFMFTADSRFYVIHPEHDPAQWTLQLRNARLEDEGLYECQVNTDPKMKRSVLLTVAVKSALKGTRFQSVEAVKEKAASVMQELSEKAFQHCFEQW
;
A
#
# COMPACT_ATOMS: atom_id res chain seq x y z
N MET A 1 -7.02 8.76 20.42
CA MET A 1 -7.64 7.63 19.71
C MET A 1 -6.51 6.72 19.26
N GLU A 2 -6.67 5.42 19.40
CA GLU A 2 -5.62 4.46 19.07
C GLU A 2 -6.04 3.62 17.86
N VAL A 3 -5.10 3.41 16.94
CA VAL A 3 -5.32 2.63 15.72
C VAL A 3 -4.64 1.27 15.85
N SER A 4 -5.37 0.21 15.51
CA SER A 4 -4.82 -1.13 15.35
C SER A 4 -4.76 -1.53 13.89
N TRP A 5 -3.67 -2.16 13.47
CA TRP A 5 -3.51 -2.74 12.14
C TRP A 5 -3.61 -4.26 12.20
N MET A 6 -4.33 -4.84 11.26
CA MET A 6 -4.44 -6.29 11.12
C MET A 6 -4.36 -6.73 9.66
N ARG A 7 -3.88 -7.95 9.45
CA ARG A 7 -3.95 -8.64 8.17
C ARG A 7 -5.24 -9.48 8.15
N ARG A 8 -6.08 -9.29 7.13
CA ARG A 8 -7.38 -9.97 7.06
C ARG A 8 -7.28 -11.45 6.69
N LYS A 9 -6.25 -11.84 5.93
CA LYS A 9 -6.07 -13.22 5.44
C LYS A 9 -6.03 -14.26 6.55
N ASP A 10 -5.38 -13.92 7.67
CA ASP A 10 -5.10 -14.81 8.80
C ASP A 10 -5.56 -14.21 10.14
N LEU A 11 -6.26 -13.07 10.10
CA LEU A 11 -6.69 -12.29 11.27
C LEU A 11 -5.53 -11.92 12.22
N HIS A 12 -4.30 -11.85 11.71
CA HIS A 12 -3.14 -11.53 12.51
C HIS A 12 -3.12 -10.03 12.84
N ILE A 13 -3.09 -9.71 14.14
CA ILE A 13 -2.87 -8.34 14.62
C ILE A 13 -1.39 -8.00 14.39
N ILE A 14 -1.14 -6.92 13.67
CA ILE A 14 0.21 -6.45 13.35
C ILE A 14 0.69 -5.47 14.41
N SER A 15 -0.15 -4.48 14.74
CA SER A 15 0.15 -3.46 15.74
C SER A 15 -1.12 -2.88 16.39
N THR A 16 -0.94 -2.32 17.58
CA THR A 16 -1.90 -1.42 18.24
C THR A 16 -1.12 -0.23 18.77
N GLY A 17 -1.46 0.96 18.28
CA GLY A 17 -0.64 2.15 18.50
C GLY A 17 0.79 1.90 18.01
N ASN A 18 1.77 2.20 18.87
CA ASN A 18 3.20 1.98 18.59
C ASN A 18 3.68 0.56 18.96
N PHE A 19 2.82 -0.27 19.56
CA PHE A 19 3.18 -1.61 19.97
C PHE A 19 3.03 -2.60 18.80
N MET A 20 4.06 -3.41 18.55
CA MET A 20 4.09 -4.40 17.48
C MET A 20 3.83 -5.81 18.04
N PHE A 21 2.86 -6.51 17.47
CA PHE A 21 2.54 -7.91 17.83
C PHE A 21 3.24 -8.93 16.91
N THR A 22 3.58 -8.52 15.69
CA THR A 22 4.32 -9.38 14.76
C THR A 22 5.81 -9.40 15.07
N ALA A 23 6.46 -10.55 14.86
CA ALA A 23 7.92 -10.68 14.92
C ALA A 23 8.60 -10.34 13.58
N ASP A 24 7.84 -10.12 12.50
CA ASP A 24 8.39 -9.74 11.21
C ASP A 24 8.91 -8.30 11.27
N SER A 25 10.24 -8.17 11.32
CA SER A 25 10.95 -6.89 11.44
C SER A 25 10.78 -5.96 10.25
N ARG A 26 10.10 -6.38 9.18
CA ARG A 26 9.81 -5.52 8.02
C ARG A 26 8.65 -4.56 8.28
N PHE A 27 7.80 -4.85 9.26
CA PHE A 27 6.67 -4.00 9.63
C PHE A 27 7.08 -2.94 10.66
N TYR A 28 6.62 -1.71 10.44
CA TYR A 28 6.80 -0.58 11.34
C TYR A 28 5.56 0.30 11.35
N VAL A 29 5.31 0.98 12.46
CA VAL A 29 4.31 2.04 12.55
C VAL A 29 5.01 3.38 12.46
N ILE A 30 4.48 4.27 11.61
CA ILE A 30 4.87 5.67 11.52
C ILE A 30 3.71 6.50 12.07
N HIS A 31 3.98 7.22 13.15
CA HIS A 31 3.04 8.11 13.83
C HIS A 31 3.73 9.46 14.11
N PRO A 32 3.45 10.51 13.32
CA PRO A 32 4.05 11.82 13.52
C PRO A 32 3.55 12.49 14.81
N GLU A 33 4.46 13.05 15.62
CA GLU A 33 4.09 13.74 16.87
C GLU A 33 3.16 14.95 16.65
N HIS A 34 3.27 15.61 15.49
CA HIS A 34 2.49 16.80 15.15
C HIS A 34 1.09 16.48 14.60
N ASP A 35 0.80 15.22 14.27
CA ASP A 35 -0.52 14.80 13.78
C ASP A 35 -0.99 13.51 14.49
N PRO A 36 -1.76 13.65 15.60
CA PRO A 36 -2.21 12.50 16.38
C PRO A 36 -3.22 11.61 15.63
N ALA A 37 -3.79 12.07 14.51
CA ALA A 37 -4.74 11.31 13.71
C ALA A 37 -4.05 10.43 12.65
N GLN A 38 -2.80 10.74 12.30
CA GLN A 38 -2.08 10.03 11.26
C GLN A 38 -1.38 8.77 11.79
N TRP A 39 -1.87 7.61 11.35
CA TRP A 39 -1.29 6.30 11.64
C TRP A 39 -1.00 5.57 10.35
N THR A 40 0.28 5.31 10.08
CA THR A 40 0.71 4.60 8.86
C THR A 40 1.40 3.30 9.20
N LEU A 41 0.91 2.19 8.65
CA LEU A 41 1.65 0.93 8.64
C LEU A 41 2.61 0.90 7.45
N GLN A 42 3.90 0.80 7.71
CA GLN A 42 4.94 0.63 6.70
C GLN A 42 5.40 -0.82 6.65
N LEU A 43 5.45 -1.40 5.45
CA LEU A 43 6.06 -2.70 5.18
C LEU A 43 7.27 -2.50 4.25
N ARG A 44 8.47 -2.83 4.71
CA ARG A 44 9.70 -2.78 3.91
C ARG A 44 9.95 -4.11 3.20
N ASN A 45 10.59 -4.08 2.03
CA ASN A 45 10.94 -5.28 1.27
C ASN A 45 9.74 -6.25 1.12
N ALA A 46 8.61 -5.70 0.64
CA ALA A 46 7.39 -6.47 0.42
C ALA A 46 7.62 -7.63 -0.55
N ARG A 47 7.01 -8.77 -0.25
CA ARG A 47 7.04 -10.03 -1.00
C ARG A 47 5.65 -10.29 -1.56
N LEU A 48 5.58 -11.11 -2.61
CA LEU A 48 4.29 -11.53 -3.18
C LEU A 48 3.32 -12.11 -2.14
N GLU A 49 3.84 -12.81 -1.14
CA GLU A 49 3.04 -13.40 -0.06
C GLU A 49 2.39 -12.36 0.88
N ASP A 50 2.91 -11.14 0.92
CA ASP A 50 2.38 -10.05 1.72
C ASP A 50 1.15 -9.40 1.06
N GLU A 51 0.91 -9.66 -0.23
CA GLU A 51 -0.27 -9.17 -0.94
C GLU A 51 -1.57 -9.61 -0.23
N GLY A 52 -2.51 -8.67 -0.15
CA GLY A 52 -3.83 -8.93 0.42
C GLY A 52 -4.43 -7.75 1.16
N LEU A 53 -5.55 -8.01 1.81
CA LEU A 53 -6.29 -7.01 2.57
C LEU A 53 -5.71 -6.83 3.96
N TYR A 54 -5.41 -5.58 4.28
CA TYR A 54 -5.09 -5.09 5.61
C TYR A 54 -6.25 -4.22 6.10
N GLU A 55 -6.41 -4.11 7.40
CA GLU A 55 -7.47 -3.30 8.00
C GLU A 55 -6.88 -2.47 9.12
N CYS A 56 -7.19 -1.18 9.12
CA CYS A 56 -7.00 -0.32 10.27
C CYS A 56 -8.32 -0.20 11.04
N GLN A 57 -8.23 -0.26 12.36
CA GLN A 57 -9.36 -0.19 13.27
C GLN A 57 -9.11 0.88 14.30
N VAL A 58 -10.11 1.73 14.55
CA VAL A 58 -10.05 2.75 15.61
C VAL A 58 -10.86 2.25 16.80
N ASN A 59 -10.32 2.42 18.00
CA ASN A 59 -10.95 2.01 19.26
C ASN A 59 -12.13 2.90 19.72
N THR A 60 -12.98 3.33 18.78
CA THR A 60 -14.23 4.06 19.03
C THR A 60 -15.37 3.09 19.41
N ASP A 61 -16.47 3.64 19.94
CA ASP A 61 -17.73 2.92 20.11
C ASP A 61 -18.83 3.59 19.29
N PRO A 62 -19.38 2.93 18.24
CA PRO A 62 -18.97 1.61 17.72
C PRO A 62 -17.59 1.64 17.05
N LYS A 63 -16.93 0.48 16.96
CA LYS A 63 -15.61 0.37 16.32
C LYS A 63 -15.67 0.80 14.86
N MET A 64 -14.82 1.76 14.50
CA MET A 64 -14.61 2.16 13.12
C MET A 64 -13.50 1.32 12.48
N LYS A 65 -13.64 0.99 11.20
CA LYS A 65 -12.65 0.22 10.45
C LYS A 65 -12.53 0.70 9.01
N ARG A 66 -11.34 0.57 8.43
CA ARG A 66 -11.09 0.81 7.01
C ARG A 66 -10.16 -0.26 6.47
N SER A 67 -10.53 -0.86 5.34
CA SER A 67 -9.73 -1.89 4.68
C SER A 67 -8.90 -1.29 3.55
N VAL A 68 -7.68 -1.77 3.39
CA VAL A 68 -6.72 -1.35 2.36
C VAL A 68 -6.18 -2.61 1.68
N LEU A 69 -6.21 -2.66 0.34
CA LEU A 69 -5.60 -3.73 -0.44
C LEU A 69 -4.14 -3.38 -0.73
N LEU A 70 -3.20 -4.19 -0.26
CA LEU A 70 -1.80 -4.13 -0.66
C LEU A 70 -1.62 -5.03 -1.88
N THR A 71 -1.20 -4.47 -3.01
CA THR A 71 -0.82 -5.21 -4.22
C THR A 71 0.69 -5.15 -4.40
N VAL A 72 1.32 -6.30 -4.62
CA VAL A 72 2.77 -6.42 -4.76
C VAL A 72 3.12 -6.78 -6.20
N ALA A 73 3.57 -5.80 -6.98
CA ALA A 73 3.99 -6.04 -8.35
C ALA A 73 5.44 -6.55 -8.42
N VAL A 74 5.65 -7.73 -8.99
CA VAL A 74 6.98 -8.18 -9.37
C VAL A 74 7.40 -7.43 -10.62
N LYS A 75 8.35 -6.52 -10.46
CA LYS A 75 9.12 -6.01 -11.59
C LYS A 75 10.07 -7.12 -12.03
N SER A 76 9.54 -8.19 -12.62
CA SER A 76 10.35 -9.09 -13.42
C SER A 76 10.95 -8.18 -14.47
N ALA A 77 12.26 -7.95 -14.37
CA ALA A 77 12.96 -7.13 -15.32
C ALA A 77 12.55 -7.53 -16.73
N LEU A 78 12.67 -6.57 -17.63
CA LEU A 78 12.85 -6.64 -19.08
C LEU A 78 13.95 -7.66 -19.50
N LYS A 79 13.97 -8.84 -18.88
CA LYS A 79 14.97 -9.91 -18.97
C LYS A 79 14.46 -10.84 -20.05
N GLY A 80 14.68 -10.43 -21.30
CA GLY A 80 14.58 -11.34 -22.44
C GLY A 80 13.80 -10.86 -23.66
N THR A 81 13.16 -9.69 -23.66
CA THR A 81 12.61 -9.13 -24.90
C THR A 81 13.67 -8.28 -25.58
N ARG A 82 14.26 -8.78 -26.67
CA ARG A 82 15.01 -7.97 -27.64
C ARG A 82 14.08 -6.85 -28.12
N PHE A 83 14.27 -5.63 -27.63
CA PHE A 83 13.46 -4.48 -28.04
C PHE A 83 13.82 -4.07 -29.47
N GLN A 84 12.83 -4.06 -30.36
CA GLN A 84 12.90 -3.33 -31.62
C GLN A 84 12.86 -1.84 -31.30
N SER A 85 13.91 -1.11 -31.69
CA SER A 85 14.11 0.35 -31.64
C SER A 85 13.72 1.08 -30.34
N VAL A 86 14.69 1.78 -29.72
CA VAL A 86 14.51 2.57 -28.48
C VAL A 86 13.43 3.65 -28.66
N GLU A 87 13.25 4.16 -29.86
CA GLU A 87 12.27 5.18 -30.23
C GLU A 87 10.82 4.67 -30.07
N ALA A 88 10.53 3.44 -30.49
CA ALA A 88 9.19 2.85 -30.35
C ALA A 88 8.84 2.60 -28.87
N VAL A 89 9.84 2.30 -28.04
CA VAL A 89 9.66 2.15 -26.58
C VAL A 89 9.37 3.50 -25.93
N LYS A 90 10.03 4.58 -26.37
CA LYS A 90 9.77 5.95 -25.86
C LYS A 90 8.36 6.42 -26.20
N GLU A 91 7.90 6.23 -27.43
CA GLU A 91 6.54 6.59 -27.84
C GLU A 91 5.48 5.82 -27.06
N LYS A 92 5.68 4.51 -26.88
CA LYS A 92 4.74 3.68 -26.14
C LYS A 92 4.74 3.97 -24.65
N ALA A 93 5.90 4.25 -24.05
CA ALA A 93 6.00 4.69 -22.66
C ALA A 93 5.34 6.06 -22.44
N ALA A 94 5.51 7.01 -23.37
CA ALA A 94 4.85 8.31 -23.31
C ALA A 94 3.33 8.18 -23.39
N SER A 95 2.81 7.36 -24.31
CA SER A 95 1.37 7.07 -24.43
C SER A 95 0.79 6.43 -23.15
N VAL A 96 1.48 5.45 -22.56
CA VAL A 96 1.04 4.80 -21.31
C VAL A 96 1.09 5.75 -20.11
N MET A 97 2.12 6.59 -20.00
CA MET A 97 2.18 7.59 -18.92
C MET A 97 1.10 8.67 -19.06
N GLN A 98 0.73 9.03 -20.29
CA GLN A 98 -0.34 9.99 -20.57
C GLN A 98 -1.72 9.41 -20.24
N GLU A 99 -2.00 8.14 -20.58
CA GLU A 99 -3.23 7.45 -20.16
C GLU A 99 -3.33 7.24 -18.64
N LEU A 100 -2.19 6.99 -17.97
CA LEU A 100 -2.15 6.81 -16.52
C LEU A 100 -2.37 8.13 -15.76
N SER A 101 -1.94 9.28 -16.30
CA SER A 101 -2.23 10.58 -15.67
C SER A 101 -3.69 10.97 -15.84
N GLU A 102 -4.32 10.67 -16.97
CA GLU A 102 -5.73 11.02 -17.21
C GLU A 102 -6.69 10.14 -16.39
N LYS A 103 -6.40 8.84 -16.26
CA LYS A 103 -7.26 7.90 -15.51
C LYS A 103 -7.03 7.91 -14.00
N ALA A 104 -5.82 8.23 -13.52
CA ALA A 104 -5.54 8.23 -12.08
C ALA A 104 -6.08 9.47 -11.34
N PHE A 105 -6.22 10.61 -12.02
CA PHE A 105 -6.72 11.84 -11.40
C PHE A 105 -8.25 11.85 -11.21
N GLN A 106 -9.02 11.13 -12.02
CA GLN A 106 -10.49 11.12 -11.89
C GLN A 106 -11.01 10.23 -10.74
N HIS A 107 -10.24 9.25 -10.26
CA HIS A 107 -10.71 8.33 -9.21
C HIS A 107 -10.31 8.76 -7.78
N CYS A 108 -9.48 9.80 -7.62
CA CYS A 108 -9.06 10.28 -6.30
C CYS A 108 -9.97 11.41 -5.75
N PHE A 109 -10.75 12.08 -6.61
CA PHE A 109 -11.46 13.32 -6.26
C PHE A 109 -12.96 13.16 -5.95
N GLU A 110 -13.52 11.94 -5.99
CA GLU A 110 -14.95 11.67 -5.69
C GLU A 110 -15.16 10.87 -4.39
N GLN A 111 -14.16 10.79 -3.52
CA GLN A 111 -14.32 10.28 -2.15
C GLN A 111 -13.83 11.25 -1.07
N TRP A 112 -14.01 12.55 -1.33
CA TRP A 112 -14.02 13.63 -0.34
C TRP A 112 -15.19 14.57 -0.61
#